data_AF-A0A9D8M548-F1
#
_entry.id   AF-A0A9D8M548-F1
#
_cell.length_a   1.000
_cell.length_b   1.000
_cell.length_c   1.000
_cell.angle_alpha   90.00
_cell.angle_beta   90.00
_cell.angle_gamma   90.00
#
_symmetry.space_group_name_H-M   'P 1'
#
loop_
_entity.id
_entity.type
_entity.pdbx_description
1 polymer ?
#
loop_
_entity_poly.entity_id
_entity_poly.type
_entity_poly.pdbx_seq_one_letter_code
_entity_poly.pdbx_strand_id
1 'polypeptide(L)'
;MSYRRTYDINIYFDESGKSTEKLHLMGAISIPKKYYEYNAPVLDKIVKSIKIHWTDYNGYTPLYENIKTIINEVMKNYSLIKMNVISFDMNKIEQNSQPFKPHVENVVDRTIYTKFPERVVYGLVRKYGKDTFVNAEVFIEHDHTYEAKEYDLKKEMLHQLNIQSIYRGENFKVSRVEYLSKKTTYGVELMDILLGMVRTIIQNEPPNSKRAFEKNKLVMELLNDDSGNFLSFVKTITLFEWNGFSNELKSISFEKYLDVFISSNFNFEYF
;
A
#
# COMPACT_ATOMS: atom_id res chain seq x y z
N MET A 1 -8.67 19.71 -30.27
CA MET A 1 -8.32 18.67 -29.29
C MET A 1 -6.85 18.83 -28.92
N SER A 2 -6.52 19.17 -27.66
CA SER A 2 -5.11 19.19 -27.24
C SER A 2 -4.60 17.76 -27.11
N TYR A 3 -3.48 17.43 -27.73
CA TYR A 3 -2.82 16.14 -27.56
C TYR A 3 -2.33 16.03 -26.11
N ARG A 4 -2.98 15.22 -25.29
CA ARG A 4 -2.56 14.95 -23.91
C ARG A 4 -1.68 13.72 -23.90
N ARG A 5 -0.57 13.75 -23.14
CA ARG A 5 0.27 12.57 -22.98
C ARG A 5 -0.43 11.59 -22.03
N THR A 6 -0.69 10.38 -22.51
CA THR A 6 -1.21 9.31 -21.64
C THR A 6 -0.09 8.76 -20.76
N TYR A 7 -0.37 8.63 -19.47
CA TYR A 7 0.48 7.98 -18.50
C TYR A 7 -0.24 6.75 -17.95
N ASP A 8 0.14 5.58 -18.45
CA ASP A 8 -0.44 4.30 -18.03
C ASP A 8 0.23 3.80 -16.75
N ILE A 9 -0.57 3.47 -15.74
CA ILE A 9 -0.10 2.94 -14.46
C ILE A 9 -0.91 1.73 -14.01
N ASN A 10 -0.23 0.81 -13.33
CA ASN A 10 -0.85 -0.23 -12.54
C ASN A 10 -0.83 0.21 -11.07
N ILE A 11 -1.94 0.01 -10.37
CA ILE A 11 -2.05 0.26 -8.94
C ILE A 11 -2.34 -1.05 -8.24
N TYR A 12 -1.55 -1.40 -7.23
CA TYR A 12 -1.78 -2.57 -6.38
C TYR A 12 -2.22 -2.11 -5.01
N PHE A 13 -3.23 -2.74 -4.44
CA PHE A 13 -3.84 -2.40 -3.15
C PHE A 13 -3.89 -3.62 -2.24
N ASP A 14 -3.59 -3.41 -0.96
CA ASP A 14 -3.64 -4.42 0.09
C ASP A 14 -3.95 -3.77 1.46
N GLU A 15 -4.33 -4.61 2.43
CA GLU A 15 -4.54 -4.23 3.83
C GLU A 15 -3.64 -5.01 4.78
N SER A 16 -3.30 -4.38 5.90
CA SER A 16 -2.51 -5.00 6.95
C SER A 16 -3.10 -4.69 8.31
N GLY A 17 -3.64 -5.72 8.95
CA GLY A 17 -4.04 -5.70 10.34
C GLY A 17 -5.36 -6.40 10.59
N LYS A 18 -5.41 -7.22 11.63
CA LYS A 18 -6.63 -7.94 12.01
C LYS A 18 -7.45 -7.15 13.01
N SER A 19 -8.75 -7.42 13.10
CA SER A 19 -9.70 -6.75 14.00
C SER A 19 -9.30 -6.69 15.48
N THR A 20 -8.39 -7.57 15.93
CA THR A 20 -7.87 -7.62 17.29
C THR A 20 -6.65 -6.72 17.53
N GLU A 21 -6.11 -6.10 16.48
CA GLU A 21 -4.86 -5.36 16.52
C GLU A 21 -5.10 -3.86 16.64
N LYS A 22 -4.17 -3.15 17.26
CA LYS A 22 -4.31 -1.69 17.49
C LYS A 22 -4.05 -0.86 16.23
N LEU A 23 -3.29 -1.40 15.28
CA LEU A 23 -2.87 -0.70 14.07
C LEU A 23 -3.46 -1.41 12.85
N HIS A 24 -4.30 -0.68 12.12
CA HIS A 24 -4.80 -1.10 10.82
C HIS A 24 -4.25 -0.18 9.76
N LEU A 25 -3.65 -0.78 8.73
CA LEU A 25 -3.14 -0.08 7.57
C LEU A 25 -3.87 -0.56 6.33
N MET A 26 -4.11 0.36 5.40
CA MET A 26 -4.38 0.04 4.01
C MET A 26 -3.39 0.81 3.15
N GLY A 27 -2.91 0.19 2.08
CA GLY A 27 -1.93 0.82 1.21
C GLY A 27 -2.23 0.57 -0.25
N ALA A 28 -1.80 1.52 -1.08
CA ALA A 28 -1.72 1.32 -2.52
C ALA A 28 -0.38 1.80 -3.05
N ILE A 29 0.12 1.09 -4.05
CA ILE A 29 1.34 1.42 -4.78
C ILE A 29 1.02 1.59 -6.26
N SER A 30 1.44 2.71 -6.85
CA SER A 30 1.37 2.96 -8.28
C SER A 30 2.72 2.69 -8.95
N ILE A 31 2.68 1.93 -10.04
CA ILE A 31 3.85 1.53 -10.82
C ILE A 31 3.55 1.84 -12.30
N PRO A 32 4.44 2.54 -13.02
CA PRO A 32 4.25 2.77 -14.45
C PRO A 32 4.11 1.47 -15.23
N LYS A 33 3.12 1.44 -16.14
CA LYS A 33 2.85 0.45 -17.20
C LYS A 33 4.08 -0.37 -17.60
N LYS A 34 4.93 0.35 -18.32
CA LYS A 34 6.12 -0.16 -18.99
C LYS A 34 7.18 -0.66 -18.02
N TYR A 35 7.31 -0.01 -16.86
CA TYR A 35 8.27 -0.43 -15.85
C TYR A 35 7.84 -1.74 -15.20
N TYR A 36 6.53 -1.89 -14.96
CA TYR A 36 5.98 -3.13 -14.46
C TYR A 36 6.23 -4.30 -15.43
N GLU A 37 5.85 -4.11 -16.70
CA GLU A 37 5.99 -5.13 -17.75
C GLU A 37 7.45 -5.53 -18.00
N TYR A 38 8.40 -4.60 -17.84
CA TYR A 38 9.83 -4.88 -17.96
C TYR A 38 10.32 -5.87 -16.89
N ASN A 39 9.86 -5.72 -15.64
CA ASN A 39 10.31 -6.53 -14.51
C ASN A 39 9.51 -7.84 -14.34
N ALA A 40 8.26 -7.88 -14.82
CA ALA A 40 7.33 -8.99 -14.62
C ALA A 40 7.91 -10.37 -15.01
N PRO A 41 8.61 -10.58 -16.15
CA PRO A 41 9.11 -11.90 -16.53
C PRO A 41 10.07 -12.54 -15.52
N VAL A 42 10.78 -11.73 -14.75
CA VAL A 42 11.72 -12.17 -13.71
C VAL A 42 11.01 -12.26 -12.37
N LEU A 43 10.38 -11.16 -11.94
CA LEU A 43 9.80 -11.07 -10.60
C LEU A 43 8.57 -11.98 -10.43
N ASP A 44 7.76 -12.18 -11.47
CA ASP A 44 6.62 -13.09 -11.40
C ASP A 44 7.06 -14.55 -11.17
N LYS A 45 8.24 -14.95 -11.69
CA LYS A 45 8.77 -16.30 -11.46
C LYS A 45 9.13 -16.50 -9.99
N ILE A 46 9.71 -15.48 -9.36
CA ILE A 46 10.08 -15.50 -7.94
C ILE A 46 8.83 -15.69 -7.08
N VAL A 47 7.81 -14.86 -7.26
CA VAL A 47 6.58 -14.92 -6.44
C VAL A 47 5.70 -16.14 -6.72
N LYS A 48 5.79 -16.74 -7.90
CA LYS A 48 5.12 -18.01 -8.20
C LYS A 48 5.80 -19.20 -7.51
N SER A 49 7.11 -19.13 -7.32
CA SER A 49 7.92 -20.20 -6.75
C SER A 49 7.69 -20.43 -5.25
N ILE A 50 7.41 -19.37 -4.49
CA ILE A 50 7.21 -19.44 -3.04
C ILE A 50 6.06 -18.53 -2.62
N LYS A 51 5.31 -18.92 -1.59
CA LYS A 51 4.33 -18.01 -0.98
C LYS A 51 5.08 -16.98 -0.15
N ILE A 52 5.00 -15.72 -0.54
CA ILE A 52 5.50 -14.60 0.25
C ILE A 52 4.34 -14.10 1.11
N HIS A 53 4.61 -13.88 2.39
CA HIS A 53 3.64 -13.29 3.31
C HIS A 53 4.43 -12.59 4.41
N TRP A 54 4.46 -11.26 4.42
CA TRP A 54 5.32 -10.52 5.35
C TRP A 54 5.02 -10.86 6.81
N THR A 55 3.74 -11.04 7.16
CA THR A 55 3.34 -11.37 8.54
C THR A 55 4.03 -12.62 9.07
N ASP A 56 4.29 -13.61 8.20
CA ASP A 56 4.85 -14.91 8.57
C ASP A 56 6.38 -14.95 8.51
N TYR A 57 7.02 -13.96 7.86
CA TYR A 57 8.47 -13.91 7.72
C TYR A 57 9.19 -13.95 9.07
N ASN A 58 10.17 -14.84 9.19
CA ASN A 58 10.87 -15.17 10.44
C ASN A 58 12.38 -15.45 10.23
N GLY A 59 12.98 -14.93 9.15
CA GLY A 59 14.39 -15.17 8.81
C GLY A 59 14.65 -16.40 7.94
N TYR A 60 13.62 -17.06 7.38
CA TYR A 60 13.84 -18.17 6.45
C TYR A 60 14.59 -17.71 5.20
N THR A 61 15.79 -18.25 4.98
CA THR A 61 16.75 -17.76 3.98
C THR A 61 16.18 -17.62 2.57
N PRO A 62 15.46 -18.61 1.98
CA PRO A 62 14.89 -18.43 0.65
C PRO A 62 13.87 -17.29 0.56
N LEU A 63 13.12 -17.05 1.64
CA LEU A 63 12.16 -15.93 1.68
C LEU A 63 12.88 -14.59 1.81
N TYR A 64 13.92 -14.53 2.63
CA TYR A 64 14.80 -13.37 2.77
C TYR A 64 15.42 -12.96 1.42
N GLU A 65 16.05 -13.91 0.70
CA GLU A 65 16.70 -13.64 -0.59
C GLU A 65 15.69 -13.17 -1.65
N ASN A 66 14.51 -13.78 -1.68
CA ASN A 66 13.45 -13.38 -2.61
C ASN A 66 12.91 -11.98 -2.30
N ILE A 67 12.70 -11.64 -1.03
CA ILE A 67 12.28 -10.30 -0.63
C ILE A 67 13.34 -9.27 -1.02
N LYS A 68 14.63 -9.51 -0.70
CA LYS A 68 15.72 -8.60 -1.07
C LYS A 68 15.82 -8.42 -2.58
N THR A 69 15.72 -9.51 -3.35
CA THR A 69 15.76 -9.46 -4.82
C THR A 69 14.61 -8.61 -5.37
N ILE A 70 13.38 -8.83 -4.91
CA ILE A 70 12.20 -8.08 -5.36
C ILE A 70 12.36 -6.59 -5.03
N ILE A 71 12.71 -6.27 -3.78
CA ILE A 71 12.86 -4.87 -3.34
C ILE A 71 14.00 -4.20 -4.12
N ASN A 72 15.19 -4.80 -4.16
CA ASN A 72 16.34 -4.19 -4.83
C ASN A 72 16.11 -3.98 -6.33
N GLU A 73 15.44 -4.91 -7.02
CA GLU A 73 15.13 -4.73 -8.45
C GLU A 73 14.13 -3.58 -8.66
N VAL A 74 13.04 -3.57 -7.88
CA VAL A 74 11.98 -2.57 -8.04
C VAL A 74 12.49 -1.17 -7.66
N MET A 75 13.29 -1.05 -6.59
CA MET A 75 13.74 0.23 -6.06
C MET A 75 14.79 0.93 -6.92
N LYS A 76 15.41 0.25 -7.90
CA LYS A 76 16.29 0.90 -8.90
C LYS A 76 15.64 2.11 -9.58
N ASN A 77 14.32 2.12 -9.73
CA ASN A 77 13.56 3.24 -10.28
C ASN A 77 12.49 3.75 -9.30
N TYR A 78 12.83 3.82 -8.01
CA TYR A 78 11.90 4.23 -6.95
C TYR A 78 11.18 5.55 -7.24
N SER A 79 11.84 6.50 -7.93
CA SER A 79 11.28 7.82 -8.26
C SER A 79 10.06 7.77 -9.18
N LEU A 80 9.85 6.65 -9.88
CA LEU A 80 8.68 6.41 -10.73
C LEU A 80 7.50 5.81 -9.95
N ILE A 81 7.76 5.31 -8.75
CA ILE A 81 6.82 4.56 -7.92
C ILE A 81 6.29 5.50 -6.85
N LYS A 82 4.99 5.42 -6.56
CA LYS A 82 4.38 6.18 -5.46
C LYS A 82 3.57 5.25 -4.59
N MET A 83 3.61 5.46 -3.29
CA MET A 83 2.85 4.68 -2.31
C MET A 83 2.09 5.60 -1.37
N ASN A 84 0.81 5.31 -1.21
CA ASN A 84 -0.05 5.93 -0.21
C ASN A 84 -0.43 4.89 0.83
N VAL A 85 -0.42 5.26 2.11
CA VAL A 85 -0.85 4.42 3.22
C VAL A 85 -1.83 5.20 4.08
N ILE A 86 -2.90 4.57 4.52
CA ILE A 86 -3.78 5.10 5.56
C ILE A 86 -3.67 4.20 6.79
N SER A 87 -3.40 4.83 7.93
CA SER A 87 -3.53 4.24 9.26
C SER A 87 -4.86 4.66 9.86
N PHE A 88 -5.62 3.71 10.39
CA PHE A 88 -6.93 3.99 10.99
C PHE A 88 -7.21 3.16 12.22
N ASP A 89 -8.13 3.66 13.05
CA ASP A 89 -8.59 3.03 14.28
C ASP A 89 -10.03 2.54 14.11
N MET A 90 -10.21 1.21 14.01
CA MET A 90 -11.52 0.60 13.83
C MET A 90 -12.52 0.94 14.94
N ASN A 91 -12.07 1.03 16.20
CA ASN A 91 -12.95 1.33 17.32
C ASN A 91 -13.53 2.74 17.21
N LYS A 92 -12.74 3.69 16.72
CA LYS A 92 -13.21 5.06 16.48
C LYS A 92 -14.18 5.13 15.30
N ILE A 93 -13.97 4.34 14.24
CA ILE A 93 -14.94 4.25 13.13
C ILE A 93 -16.26 3.70 13.65
N GLU A 94 -16.21 2.61 14.40
CA GLU A 94 -17.36 1.97 15.02
C GLU A 94 -18.11 2.96 15.94
N GLN A 95 -17.40 3.69 16.79
CA GLN A 95 -17.97 4.71 17.68
C GLN A 95 -18.62 5.86 16.88
N ASN A 96 -17.93 6.41 15.88
CA ASN A 96 -18.42 7.53 15.08
C ASN A 96 -19.58 7.12 14.17
N SER A 97 -19.73 5.83 13.87
CA SER A 97 -20.78 5.30 13.01
C SER A 97 -22.13 5.17 13.70
N GLN A 98 -22.19 5.15 15.04
CA GLN A 98 -23.41 4.84 15.81
C GLN A 98 -24.63 5.68 15.40
N PRO A 99 -24.52 7.00 15.15
CA PRO A 99 -25.67 7.80 14.71
C PRO A 99 -26.21 7.43 13.32
N PHE A 100 -25.40 6.78 12.48
CA PHE A 100 -25.74 6.46 11.09
C PHE A 100 -26.24 5.02 10.91
N LYS A 101 -25.89 4.10 11.82
CA LYS A 101 -26.31 2.69 11.75
C LYS A 101 -27.82 2.48 11.58
N PRO A 102 -28.73 3.28 12.18
CA PRO A 102 -30.16 3.15 11.95
C PRO A 102 -30.63 3.46 10.52
N HIS A 103 -29.80 4.15 9.72
CA HIS A 103 -30.18 4.68 8.40
C HIS A 103 -29.35 4.12 7.24
N VAL A 104 -28.14 3.65 7.53
CA VAL A 104 -27.20 3.16 6.52
C VAL A 104 -26.70 1.80 6.96
N GLU A 105 -27.18 0.78 6.26
CA GLU A 105 -26.75 -0.60 6.46
C GLU A 105 -25.25 -0.74 6.17
N ASN A 106 -24.55 -1.48 7.04
CA ASN A 106 -23.12 -1.76 6.90
C ASN A 106 -22.26 -0.50 6.70
N VAL A 107 -22.62 0.62 7.31
CA VAL A 107 -21.90 1.91 7.15
C VAL A 107 -20.42 1.84 7.56
N VAL A 108 -20.08 1.02 8.56
CA VAL A 108 -18.70 0.80 9.02
C VAL A 108 -17.91 0.06 7.95
N ASP A 109 -18.42 -1.09 7.52
CA ASP A 109 -17.84 -1.91 6.47
C ASP A 109 -17.70 -1.13 5.16
N ARG A 110 -18.74 -0.39 4.74
CA ARG A 110 -18.66 0.48 3.56
C ARG A 110 -17.58 1.55 3.74
N THR A 111 -17.39 2.09 4.94
CA THR A 111 -16.32 3.06 5.18
C THR A 111 -14.94 2.42 5.04
N ILE A 112 -14.73 1.28 5.69
CA ILE A 112 -13.45 0.58 5.74
C ILE A 112 -13.14 -0.09 4.40
N TYR A 113 -14.04 -0.93 3.89
CA TYR A 113 -13.80 -1.79 2.74
C TYR A 113 -14.23 -1.19 1.40
N THR A 114 -14.79 0.03 1.37
CA THR A 114 -15.04 0.74 0.10
C THR A 114 -14.43 2.14 0.06
N LYS A 115 -14.72 3.00 1.04
CA LYS A 115 -14.30 4.41 0.98
C LYS A 115 -12.81 4.62 1.24
N PHE A 116 -12.22 3.94 2.21
CA PHE A 116 -10.79 4.06 2.45
C PHE A 116 -9.93 3.55 1.29
N PRO A 117 -10.16 2.34 0.74
CA PRO A 117 -9.45 1.86 -0.45
C PRO A 117 -9.55 2.83 -1.62
N GLU A 118 -10.77 3.33 -1.91
CA GLU A 118 -11.00 4.34 -2.94
C GLU A 118 -10.13 5.58 -2.70
N ARG A 119 -10.09 6.11 -1.47
CA ARG A 119 -9.32 7.31 -1.15
C ARG A 119 -7.81 7.13 -1.26
N VAL A 120 -7.31 5.97 -0.87
CA VAL A 120 -5.88 5.64 -0.99
C VAL A 120 -5.48 5.64 -2.48
N VAL A 121 -6.28 4.99 -3.32
CA VAL A 121 -6.07 4.93 -4.78
C VAL A 121 -6.27 6.29 -5.45
N TYR A 122 -7.31 7.05 -5.06
CA TYR A 122 -7.56 8.40 -5.57
C TYR A 122 -6.34 9.31 -5.40
N GLY A 123 -5.66 9.19 -4.27
CA GLY A 123 -4.44 9.95 -3.99
C GLY A 123 -3.30 9.69 -4.98
N LEU A 124 -3.27 8.54 -5.66
CA LEU A 124 -2.22 8.15 -6.62
C LEU A 124 -2.51 8.57 -8.07
N VAL A 125 -3.79 8.82 -8.42
CA VAL A 125 -4.23 9.13 -9.79
C VAL A 125 -4.46 10.63 -10.04
N ARG A 126 -4.67 11.42 -8.98
CA ARG A 126 -4.98 12.86 -9.08
C ARG A 126 -3.74 13.75 -9.19
N LYS A 127 -3.95 15.03 -9.57
CA LYS A 127 -2.94 16.10 -9.55
C LYS A 127 -1.73 15.92 -10.50
N TYR A 128 -1.91 15.25 -11.65
CA TYR A 128 -0.87 15.17 -12.70
C TYR A 128 -0.82 16.39 -13.65
N GLY A 129 -1.58 17.44 -13.33
CA GLY A 129 -1.69 18.65 -14.14
C GLY A 129 -2.61 18.48 -15.36
N LYS A 130 -2.63 19.50 -16.22
CA LYS A 130 -3.54 19.57 -17.37
C LYS A 130 -3.05 18.82 -18.62
N ASP A 131 -1.74 18.62 -18.72
CA ASP A 131 -1.08 18.12 -19.93
C ASP A 131 -0.85 16.60 -19.91
N THR A 132 -1.07 15.97 -18.74
CA THR A 132 -0.98 14.52 -18.54
C THR A 132 -2.36 13.95 -18.29
N PHE A 133 -2.67 12.84 -18.97
CA PHE A 133 -3.87 12.06 -18.71
C PHE A 133 -3.48 10.70 -18.13
N VAL A 134 -3.85 10.43 -16.89
CA VAL A 134 -3.54 9.16 -16.23
C VAL A 134 -4.55 8.09 -16.62
N ASN A 135 -4.07 6.93 -17.04
CA ASN A 135 -4.90 5.76 -17.30
C ASN A 135 -4.48 4.65 -16.33
N ALA A 136 -5.36 4.31 -15.38
CA ALA A 136 -5.03 3.40 -14.30
C ALA A 136 -5.79 2.06 -14.41
N GLU A 137 -5.06 0.97 -14.21
CA GLU A 137 -5.61 -0.34 -13.86
C GLU A 137 -5.33 -0.60 -12.38
N VAL A 138 -6.36 -0.99 -11.61
CA VAL A 138 -6.23 -1.26 -10.17
C VAL A 138 -6.40 -2.75 -9.90
N PHE A 139 -5.51 -3.30 -9.09
CA PHE A 139 -5.49 -4.69 -8.69
C PHE A 139 -5.51 -4.78 -7.17
N ILE A 140 -6.48 -5.49 -6.63
CA ILE A 140 -6.74 -5.64 -5.20
C ILE A 140 -6.41 -7.08 -4.82
N GLU A 141 -5.67 -7.31 -3.74
CA GLU A 141 -5.55 -8.66 -3.19
C GLU A 141 -6.95 -9.20 -2.84
N HIS A 142 -7.28 -10.38 -3.35
CA HIS A 142 -8.59 -10.97 -3.16
C HIS A 142 -8.81 -11.38 -1.70
N ASP A 143 -9.73 -10.70 -1.03
CA ASP A 143 -10.27 -11.03 0.27
C ASP A 143 -11.81 -10.93 0.25
N HIS A 144 -12.48 -11.86 0.93
CA HIS A 144 -13.95 -11.92 0.94
C HIS A 144 -14.62 -10.71 1.61
N THR A 145 -13.89 -9.95 2.44
CA THR A 145 -14.40 -8.71 3.05
C THR A 145 -14.65 -7.61 2.04
N TYR A 146 -14.00 -7.63 0.86
CA TYR A 146 -14.25 -6.66 -0.22
C TYR A 146 -15.44 -7.02 -1.12
N GLU A 147 -15.94 -8.26 -1.01
CA GLU A 147 -17.05 -8.81 -1.78
C GLU A 147 -18.19 -9.26 -0.87
N ALA A 148 -18.90 -8.29 -0.30
CA ALA A 148 -20.10 -8.55 0.49
C ALA A 148 -21.35 -8.59 -0.41
N LYS A 149 -22.44 -9.15 0.13
CA LYS A 149 -23.75 -9.19 -0.57
C LYS A 149 -24.24 -7.80 -0.99
N GLU A 150 -23.91 -6.78 -0.22
CA GLU A 150 -24.45 -5.42 -0.37
C GLU A 150 -23.47 -4.42 -0.98
N TYR A 151 -22.18 -4.76 -1.07
CA TYR A 151 -21.16 -3.89 -1.64
C TYR A 151 -20.04 -4.72 -2.27
N ASP A 152 -19.43 -4.15 -3.30
CA ASP A 152 -18.34 -4.77 -4.06
C ASP A 152 -17.31 -3.68 -4.34
N LEU A 153 -16.16 -3.77 -3.67
CA LEU A 153 -15.12 -2.74 -3.75
C LEU A 153 -14.69 -2.48 -5.20
N LYS A 154 -14.57 -3.53 -6.02
CA LYS A 154 -14.21 -3.43 -7.43
C LYS A 154 -15.17 -2.52 -8.20
N LYS A 155 -16.48 -2.75 -8.06
CA LYS A 155 -17.51 -1.96 -8.76
C LYS A 155 -17.58 -0.54 -8.22
N GLU A 156 -17.59 -0.41 -6.90
CA GLU A 156 -17.68 0.89 -6.22
C GLU A 156 -16.48 1.77 -6.55
N MET A 157 -15.26 1.24 -6.48
CA MET A 157 -14.04 1.97 -6.78
C MET A 157 -14.00 2.42 -8.25
N LEU A 158 -14.35 1.53 -9.19
CA LEU A 158 -14.38 1.85 -10.62
C LEU A 158 -15.34 3.01 -10.90
N HIS A 159 -16.55 2.98 -10.33
CA HIS A 159 -17.54 4.03 -10.54
C HIS A 159 -17.13 5.33 -9.84
N GLN A 160 -16.77 5.26 -8.54
CA GLN A 160 -16.51 6.44 -7.73
C GLN A 160 -15.30 7.22 -8.22
N LEU A 161 -14.19 6.56 -8.58
CA LEU A 161 -12.99 7.24 -9.07
C LEU A 161 -13.24 7.95 -10.40
N ASN A 162 -13.96 7.31 -11.33
CA ASN A 162 -14.29 7.94 -12.61
C ASN A 162 -15.28 9.10 -12.45
N ILE A 163 -16.28 8.98 -11.57
CA ILE A 163 -17.16 10.10 -11.21
C ILE A 163 -16.33 11.25 -10.62
N GLN A 164 -15.42 10.95 -9.70
CA GLN A 164 -14.51 11.93 -9.10
C GLN A 164 -13.64 12.66 -10.11
N SER A 165 -13.12 11.96 -11.12
CA SER A 165 -12.38 12.61 -12.20
C SER A 165 -13.23 13.70 -12.89
N ILE A 166 -14.49 13.39 -13.21
CA ILE A 166 -15.37 14.29 -13.95
C ILE A 166 -15.69 15.55 -13.13
N TYR A 167 -16.26 15.39 -11.92
CA TYR A 167 -16.77 16.55 -11.18
C TYR A 167 -15.66 17.40 -10.55
N ARG A 168 -14.44 16.86 -10.39
CA ARG A 168 -13.27 17.59 -9.89
C ARG A 168 -12.39 18.15 -11.00
N GLY A 169 -12.67 17.84 -12.26
CA GLY A 169 -11.84 18.25 -13.40
C GLY A 169 -10.44 17.64 -13.39
N GLU A 170 -10.28 16.46 -12.79
CA GLU A 170 -9.00 15.74 -12.73
C GLU A 170 -8.79 14.93 -14.01
N ASN A 171 -7.56 14.90 -14.53
CA ASN A 171 -7.25 14.26 -15.81
C ASN A 171 -6.81 12.80 -15.63
N PHE A 172 -7.72 11.95 -15.17
CA PHE A 172 -7.48 10.51 -15.12
C PHE A 172 -8.71 9.70 -15.50
N LYS A 173 -8.51 8.41 -15.77
CA LYS A 173 -9.56 7.39 -15.73
C LYS A 173 -9.03 6.14 -15.05
N VAL A 174 -9.93 5.42 -14.40
CA VAL A 174 -9.69 4.03 -13.98
C VAL A 174 -10.37 3.13 -15.00
N SER A 175 -9.59 2.42 -15.80
CA SER A 175 -10.11 1.57 -16.88
C SER A 175 -10.53 0.19 -16.39
N ARG A 176 -9.95 -0.26 -15.27
CA ARG A 176 -10.14 -1.62 -14.75
C ARG A 176 -9.88 -1.63 -13.26
N VAL A 177 -10.70 -2.38 -12.53
CA VAL A 177 -10.45 -2.77 -11.14
C VAL A 177 -10.66 -4.28 -11.06
N GLU A 178 -9.73 -5.03 -10.48
CA GLU A 178 -9.82 -6.49 -10.36
C GLU A 178 -9.26 -7.03 -9.06
N TYR A 179 -9.85 -8.13 -8.60
CA TYR A 179 -9.27 -8.93 -7.53
C TYR A 179 -8.27 -9.92 -8.12
N LEU A 180 -7.09 -9.98 -7.53
CA LEU A 180 -6.04 -10.93 -7.88
C LEU A 180 -5.71 -11.80 -6.67
N SER A 181 -5.50 -13.10 -6.92
CA SER A 181 -5.00 -14.01 -5.89
C SER A 181 -3.50 -13.78 -5.66
N LYS A 182 -3.02 -14.07 -4.43
CA LYS A 182 -1.57 -14.17 -4.16
C LYS A 182 -0.88 -15.15 -5.14
N LYS A 183 0.42 -14.96 -5.32
CA LYS A 183 1.28 -15.73 -6.25
C LYS A 183 0.92 -15.62 -7.74
N THR A 184 0.09 -14.65 -8.13
CA THR A 184 -0.24 -14.44 -9.56
C THR A 184 0.70 -13.44 -10.21
N THR A 185 0.96 -12.33 -9.52
CA THR A 185 1.73 -11.20 -10.02
C THR A 185 2.64 -10.66 -8.92
N TYR A 186 3.81 -10.15 -9.29
CA TYR A 186 4.74 -9.60 -8.31
C TYR A 186 4.24 -8.29 -7.69
N GLY A 187 3.31 -7.58 -8.34
CA GLY A 187 2.76 -6.32 -7.83
C GLY A 187 1.93 -6.50 -6.56
N VAL A 188 1.17 -7.61 -6.46
CA VAL A 188 0.43 -7.98 -5.25
C VAL A 188 1.39 -8.30 -4.11
N GLU A 189 2.40 -9.15 -4.34
CA GLU A 189 3.37 -9.50 -3.29
C GLU A 189 4.24 -8.30 -2.90
N LEU A 190 4.61 -7.43 -3.84
CA LEU A 190 5.34 -6.21 -3.55
C LEU A 190 4.53 -5.29 -2.62
N MET A 191 3.22 -5.17 -2.84
CA MET A 191 2.34 -4.38 -1.98
C MET A 191 2.28 -4.95 -0.56
N ASP A 192 2.10 -6.28 -0.40
CA ASP A 192 2.12 -6.98 0.90
C ASP A 192 3.45 -6.76 1.65
N ILE A 193 4.58 -6.96 0.96
CA ILE A 193 5.92 -6.77 1.52
C ILE A 193 6.09 -5.32 1.99
N LEU A 194 5.82 -4.34 1.13
CA LEU A 194 6.02 -2.93 1.44
C LEU A 194 5.09 -2.44 2.54
N LEU A 195 3.80 -2.80 2.51
CA LEU A 195 2.86 -2.47 3.57
C LEU A 195 3.28 -3.10 4.90
N GLY A 196 3.77 -4.33 4.84
CA GLY A 196 4.36 -5.04 5.95
C GLY A 196 5.58 -4.33 6.54
N MET A 197 6.50 -3.85 5.71
CA MET A 197 7.67 -3.08 6.14
C MET A 197 7.26 -1.73 6.76
N VAL A 198 6.30 -1.02 6.15
CA VAL A 198 5.72 0.21 6.72
C VAL A 198 5.15 -0.07 8.10
N ARG A 199 4.41 -1.16 8.25
CA ARG A 199 3.87 -1.60 9.53
C ARG A 199 4.96 -1.89 10.55
N THR A 200 6.00 -2.63 10.16
CA THR A 200 7.16 -2.93 11.02
C THR A 200 7.83 -1.66 11.51
N ILE A 201 8.01 -0.66 10.65
CA ILE A 201 8.58 0.65 11.01
C ILE A 201 7.68 1.40 12.00
N ILE A 202 6.37 1.46 11.75
CA ILE A 202 5.41 2.18 12.63
C ILE A 202 5.31 1.51 14.00
N GLN A 203 5.18 0.17 14.04
CA GLN A 203 5.05 -0.56 15.29
C GLN A 203 6.37 -0.55 16.08
N ASN A 204 7.50 -0.58 15.39
CA ASN A 204 8.85 -0.61 15.97
C ASN A 204 8.93 -1.59 17.15
N GLU A 205 8.45 -2.82 16.93
CA GLU A 205 8.37 -3.81 18.00
C GLU A 205 9.79 -4.14 18.50
N PRO A 206 10.00 -4.23 19.82
CA PRO A 206 11.29 -4.65 20.36
C PRO A 206 11.61 -6.08 19.89
N PRO A 207 12.90 -6.44 19.76
CA PRO A 207 13.36 -7.74 19.25
C PRO A 207 13.16 -8.90 20.25
N ASN A 208 12.02 -8.95 20.94
CA ASN A 208 11.69 -9.95 21.96
C ASN A 208 11.29 -11.31 21.37
N SER A 209 11.10 -11.39 20.05
CA SER A 209 10.83 -12.64 19.32
C SER A 209 11.73 -12.73 18.10
N LYS A 210 12.05 -13.97 17.67
CA LYS A 210 12.80 -14.21 16.43
C LYS A 210 12.15 -13.51 15.23
N ARG A 211 10.81 -13.54 15.15
CA ARG A 211 10.05 -12.90 14.08
C ARG A 211 10.27 -11.38 14.07
N ALA A 212 10.14 -10.71 15.22
CA ALA A 212 10.34 -9.26 15.33
C ALA A 212 11.79 -8.88 15.00
N PHE A 213 12.76 -9.63 15.55
CA PHE A 213 14.17 -9.43 15.28
C PHE A 213 14.50 -9.53 13.78
N GLU A 214 14.09 -10.61 13.12
CA GLU A 214 14.41 -10.86 11.70
C GLU A 214 13.73 -9.84 10.77
N LYS A 215 12.52 -9.38 11.10
CA LYS A 215 11.86 -8.29 10.38
C LYS A 215 12.61 -6.97 10.51
N ASN A 216 12.94 -6.58 11.75
CA ASN A 216 13.67 -5.34 11.99
C ASN A 216 15.05 -5.37 11.31
N LYS A 217 15.75 -6.51 11.41
CA LYS A 217 16.99 -6.79 10.70
C LYS A 217 16.88 -6.57 9.20
N LEU A 218 15.94 -7.25 8.53
CA LEU A 218 15.79 -7.14 7.08
C LEU A 218 15.43 -5.71 6.65
N VAL A 219 14.56 -5.02 7.39
CA VAL A 219 14.24 -3.62 7.10
C VAL A 219 15.47 -2.73 7.25
N MET A 220 16.25 -2.88 8.33
CA MET A 220 17.48 -2.12 8.55
C MET A 220 18.53 -2.37 7.46
N GLU A 221 18.72 -3.63 7.05
CA GLU A 221 19.63 -3.97 5.94
C GLU A 221 19.22 -3.31 4.62
N LEU A 222 17.92 -3.27 4.31
CA LEU A 222 17.42 -2.62 3.10
C LEU A 222 17.56 -1.09 3.18
N LEU A 223 17.37 -0.49 4.37
CA LEU A 223 17.53 0.94 4.58
C LEU A 223 19.00 1.39 4.48
N ASN A 224 19.93 0.52 4.88
CA ASN A 224 21.37 0.76 4.90
C ASN A 224 22.09 0.23 3.64
N ASP A 225 21.38 -0.31 2.66
CA ASP A 225 21.97 -0.77 1.40
C ASP A 225 22.75 0.37 0.70
N ASP A 226 23.91 0.05 0.13
CA ASP A 226 24.83 1.01 -0.47
C ASP A 226 24.18 1.91 -1.54
N SER A 227 23.15 1.41 -2.23
CA SER A 227 22.45 2.20 -3.24
C SER A 227 21.59 3.33 -2.66
N GLY A 228 21.18 3.23 -1.39
CA GLY A 228 20.26 4.17 -0.73
C GLY A 228 18.86 4.24 -1.37
N ASN A 229 18.56 3.36 -2.33
CA ASN A 229 17.34 3.43 -3.13
C ASN A 229 16.08 3.15 -2.29
N PHE A 230 16.13 2.14 -1.42
CA PHE A 230 14.99 1.81 -0.56
C PHE A 230 14.74 2.90 0.48
N LEU A 231 15.78 3.43 1.14
CA LEU A 231 15.65 4.58 2.04
C LEU A 231 15.01 5.77 1.31
N SER A 232 15.46 6.06 0.09
CA SER A 232 14.91 7.14 -0.72
C SER A 232 13.44 6.91 -1.08
N PHE A 233 13.07 5.68 -1.44
CA PHE A 233 11.67 5.29 -1.65
C PHE A 233 10.82 5.52 -0.41
N VAL A 234 11.26 5.00 0.74
CA VAL A 234 10.51 5.02 1.99
C VAL A 234 10.18 6.46 2.42
N LYS A 235 11.08 7.41 2.19
CA LYS A 235 10.84 8.86 2.43
C LYS A 235 9.76 9.48 1.53
N THR A 236 9.43 8.85 0.40
CA THR A 236 8.36 9.32 -0.50
C THR A 236 6.97 8.79 -0.14
N ILE A 237 6.87 7.85 0.81
CA ILE A 237 5.60 7.25 1.22
C ILE A 237 4.72 8.32 1.85
N THR A 238 3.51 8.51 1.31
CA THR A 238 2.53 9.41 1.91
C THR A 238 1.67 8.64 2.90
N LEU A 239 1.91 8.86 4.19
CA LEU A 239 1.08 8.30 5.27
C LEU A 239 -0.04 9.27 5.61
N PHE A 240 -1.26 8.75 5.70
CA PHE A 240 -2.43 9.43 6.24
C PHE A 240 -2.83 8.78 7.57
N GLU A 241 -3.23 9.58 8.54
CA GLU A 241 -3.85 9.06 9.76
C GLU A 241 -5.30 9.47 9.86
N TRP A 242 -6.15 8.48 10.11
CA TRP A 242 -7.51 8.68 10.54
C TRP A 242 -7.62 8.30 12.02
N ASN A 243 -7.61 9.33 12.87
CA ASN A 243 -7.64 9.16 14.32
C ASN A 243 -8.94 9.69 14.96
N GLY A 244 -9.96 10.00 14.18
CA GLY A 244 -11.27 10.48 14.64
C GLY A 244 -11.32 11.93 15.14
N PHE A 245 -10.18 12.63 15.27
CA PHE A 245 -10.11 13.99 15.81
C PHE A 245 -9.92 15.08 14.75
N SER A 246 -9.82 14.69 13.47
CA SER A 246 -9.60 15.59 12.35
C SER A 246 -10.77 15.50 11.39
N ASN A 247 -11.27 16.66 10.96
CA ASN A 247 -12.32 16.77 9.94
C ASN A 247 -11.83 16.31 8.55
N GLU A 248 -10.53 16.08 8.40
CA GLU A 248 -9.88 15.68 7.15
C GLU A 248 -8.82 14.59 7.41
N LEU A 249 -8.58 13.74 6.40
CA LEU A 249 -7.43 12.82 6.37
C LEU A 249 -6.14 13.65 6.33
N LYS A 250 -5.43 13.70 7.46
CA LYS A 250 -4.18 14.45 7.57
C LYS A 250 -3.02 13.59 7.11
N SER A 251 -2.20 14.14 6.22
CA SER A 251 -0.90 13.53 5.92
C SER A 251 0.04 13.77 7.10
N ILE A 252 0.76 12.72 7.48
CA ILE A 252 1.81 12.75 8.49
C ILE A 252 3.12 12.40 7.82
N SER A 253 4.19 13.07 8.25
CA SER A 253 5.54 12.72 7.78
C SER A 253 5.90 11.32 8.28
N PHE A 254 6.01 10.38 7.34
CA PHE A 254 6.47 9.02 7.61
C PHE A 254 7.92 9.01 8.14
N GLU A 255 8.72 10.03 7.79
CA GLU A 255 10.10 10.18 8.22
C GLU A 255 10.23 10.16 9.75
N LYS A 256 9.24 10.69 10.49
CA LYS A 256 9.28 10.64 11.96
C LYS A 256 9.23 9.22 12.54
N TYR A 257 8.44 8.33 11.93
CA TYR A 257 8.42 6.92 12.31
C TYR A 257 9.74 6.24 11.93
N LEU A 258 10.27 6.58 10.75
CA LEU A 258 11.53 6.06 10.26
C LEU A 258 12.70 6.44 11.18
N ASP A 259 12.79 7.70 11.63
CA ASP A 259 13.84 8.18 12.53
C ASP A 259 13.84 7.42 13.85
N VAL A 260 12.64 7.22 14.43
CA VAL A 260 12.47 6.46 15.68
C VAL A 260 12.86 5.00 15.47
N PHE A 261 12.45 4.40 14.35
CA PHE A 261 12.79 3.01 14.01
C PHE A 261 14.30 2.82 13.84
N ILE A 262 14.95 3.66 13.02
CA ILE A 262 16.41 3.59 12.81
C ILE A 262 17.14 3.79 14.14
N SER A 263 16.78 4.80 14.93
CA SER A 263 17.42 5.07 16.22
C SER A 263 17.26 3.90 17.20
N SER A 264 16.11 3.22 17.20
CA SER A 264 15.84 2.09 18.11
C SER A 264 16.58 0.82 17.70
N ASN A 265 16.91 0.67 16.41
CA ASN A 265 17.51 -0.53 15.84
C ASN A 265 18.97 -0.30 15.38
N PHE A 266 19.58 0.82 15.75
CA PHE A 266 20.95 1.21 15.36
C PHE A 266 22.05 0.26 15.89
N ASN A 267 21.76 -0.48 16.96
CA ASN A 267 22.73 -1.34 17.68
C ASN A 267 22.80 -2.79 17.19
N PHE A 268 22.09 -3.14 16.12
CA PHE A 268 22.40 -4.40 15.45
C PHE A 268 23.64 -4.15 14.60
N GLU A 269 24.72 -4.88 14.87
CA GLU A 269 26.00 -4.80 14.17
C GLU A 269 25.80 -4.88 12.64
N TYR A 270 25.67 -3.73 11.98
CA TYR A 270 25.53 -3.57 10.52
C TYR A 270 26.54 -2.55 9.97
N PHE A 271 27.69 -2.43 10.64
CA PHE A 271 28.89 -1.75 10.13
C PHE A 271 30.04 -2.74 10.01
#